data_AF-A0A5B9P847-F1
#
_entry.id   AF-A0A5B9P847-F1
#
_cell.length_a   1.000
_cell.length_b   1.000
_cell.length_c   1.000
_cell.angle_alpha   90.00
_cell.angle_beta   90.00
_cell.angle_gamma   90.00
#
_symmetry.space_group_name_H-M   'P 1'
#
loop_
_entity.id
_entity.type
_entity.pdbx_description
1 polymer ?
#
loop_
_entity_poly.entity_id
_entity_poly.type
_entity_poly.pdbx_seq_one_letter_code
_entity_poly.pdbx_strand_id
1 'polypeptide(L)'
;MVLCAAFFAAGVTSQVGHAQQRIWTDASGTYKLEAELVEVTETETGLQAELLKPDGTRMAIQISKLCEADAELAKNYYEDSIKGAEKVPPAESIPAESSTAEQPSEKDESGGSDNSEDAPKMQALAEESIVSRPLAAPVSMAIGKLDNRNTTDIKFNPATAIRLEREMPRDEKGRPTENPIYLVEVTEQQLAFLQGNIRTIVDKLRDPKVAIDEKRRAIDSLRTLWPQGRHPGLLNVLINTLSHDDKYLRLAAIDLLANHDSDQSLIYIFARIDDISFDVRWRTYEILTQLRDPRIIPELCERLDGADRAKVSSVLQVFGETSAPLVHEWVNDDHDEVTLLNVCQLLGNIGDKTSLDVLAKLNTHSSLLVRAQAKNSIKQIRNRMAKRASNQPQRR
;
A
#
# COMPACT_ATOMS: atom_id res chain seq x y z
N MET A 1 -38.43 53.44 0.33
CA MET A 1 -37.21 52.63 0.59
C MET A 1 -37.27 51.39 -0.30
N VAL A 2 -36.10 50.81 -0.57
CA VAL A 2 -35.78 49.61 -1.38
C VAL A 2 -36.94 48.66 -1.70
N LEU A 3 -37.08 48.27 -2.98
CA LEU A 3 -38.03 47.26 -3.45
C LEU A 3 -37.59 45.83 -3.10
N CYS A 4 -38.55 44.94 -2.87
CA CYS A 4 -38.33 43.49 -2.96
C CYS A 4 -38.25 43.05 -4.43
N ALA A 5 -37.09 42.56 -4.87
CA ALA A 5 -36.94 41.73 -6.06
C ALA A 5 -35.67 40.88 -5.94
N ALA A 6 -35.82 39.58 -5.72
CA ALA A 6 -34.71 38.61 -5.63
C ALA A 6 -35.02 37.38 -6.49
N PHE A 7 -35.01 37.57 -7.81
CA PHE A 7 -34.89 36.49 -8.79
C PHE A 7 -33.39 36.28 -9.07
N PHE A 8 -32.85 35.09 -8.83
CA PHE A 8 -32.34 34.20 -9.90
C PHE A 8 -31.72 32.91 -9.36
N ALA A 9 -31.53 31.96 -10.30
CA ALA A 9 -30.62 30.82 -10.23
C ALA A 9 -30.73 29.90 -8.99
N ALA A 10 -31.48 28.81 -9.17
CA ALA A 10 -31.07 27.53 -8.58
C ALA A 10 -29.74 27.12 -9.23
N GLY A 11 -28.62 27.60 -8.66
CA GLY A 11 -27.29 27.26 -9.14
C GLY A 11 -27.05 25.76 -9.02
N VAL A 12 -26.79 25.09 -10.14
CA VAL A 12 -26.36 23.69 -10.14
C VAL A 12 -25.06 23.63 -9.34
N THR A 13 -25.08 22.95 -8.19
CA THR A 13 -23.87 22.70 -7.40
C THR A 13 -22.99 21.71 -8.14
N SER A 14 -22.19 22.25 -9.07
CA SER A 14 -21.15 21.53 -9.78
C SER A 14 -20.10 21.07 -8.77
N GLN A 15 -20.25 19.83 -8.29
CA GLN A 15 -19.24 19.15 -7.48
C GLN A 15 -18.05 18.79 -8.39
N VAL A 16 -17.20 19.77 -8.67
CA VAL A 16 -15.87 19.56 -9.26
C VAL A 16 -14.98 18.92 -8.19
N GLY A 17 -15.17 17.61 -8.00
CA GLY A 17 -14.60 16.83 -6.90
C GLY A 17 -13.10 16.56 -7.02
N HIS A 18 -12.27 17.62 -6.99
CA HIS A 18 -10.81 17.56 -7.00
C HIS A 18 -10.16 18.32 -5.85
N ALA A 19 -10.81 18.30 -4.69
CA ALA A 19 -10.31 18.82 -3.43
C ALA A 19 -9.67 17.67 -2.61
N GLN A 20 -8.35 17.49 -2.72
CA GLN A 20 -7.60 16.53 -1.91
C GLN A 20 -6.81 17.29 -0.82
N GLN A 21 -6.88 16.80 0.42
CA GLN A 21 -6.04 17.29 1.50
C GLN A 21 -4.56 17.05 1.19
N ARG A 22 -3.76 18.12 1.21
CA ARG A 22 -2.31 18.09 0.98
C ARG A 22 -1.60 19.01 1.96
N ILE A 23 -0.28 18.87 2.03
CA ILE A 23 0.58 19.81 2.75
C ILE A 23 0.96 20.93 1.79
N TRP A 24 0.48 22.14 2.07
CA TRP A 24 0.88 23.38 1.43
C TRP A 24 2.13 23.92 2.11
N THR A 25 3.01 24.53 1.35
CA THR A 25 4.26 25.10 1.84
C THR A 25 4.40 26.56 1.44
N ASP A 26 5.03 27.37 2.30
CA ASP A 26 5.34 28.77 1.98
C ASP A 26 6.53 28.87 1.00
N ALA A 27 6.77 30.07 0.47
CA ALA A 27 7.86 30.34 -0.46
C ALA A 27 9.28 30.01 0.07
N SER A 28 9.47 29.88 1.39
CA SER A 28 10.72 29.40 2.00
C SER A 28 10.78 27.89 2.28
N GLY A 29 9.66 27.17 2.14
CA GLY A 29 9.52 25.75 2.50
C GLY A 29 9.56 25.47 4.01
N THR A 30 9.58 26.50 4.86
CA THR A 30 9.74 26.40 6.31
C THR A 30 8.40 26.12 7.00
N TYR A 31 7.34 26.79 6.56
CA TYR A 31 6.00 26.67 7.11
C TYR A 31 5.19 25.69 6.27
N LYS A 32 4.58 24.72 6.95
CA LYS A 32 3.79 23.64 6.36
C LYS A 32 2.37 23.67 6.91
N LEU A 33 1.38 23.61 6.03
CA LEU A 33 -0.04 23.68 6.35
C LEU A 33 -0.79 22.53 5.69
N GLU A 34 -1.29 21.58 6.49
CA GLU A 34 -2.20 20.55 5.99
C GLU A 34 -3.58 21.18 5.72
N ALA A 35 -3.99 21.22 4.46
CA ALA A 35 -5.26 21.80 4.02
C ALA A 35 -5.71 21.30 2.63
N GLU A 36 -7.00 21.45 2.39
CA GLU A 36 -7.72 21.13 1.17
C GLU A 36 -7.95 22.40 0.35
N LEU A 37 -7.68 22.38 -0.97
CA LEU A 37 -8.00 23.52 -1.84
C LEU A 37 -9.49 23.52 -2.15
N VAL A 38 -10.17 24.60 -1.78
CA VAL A 38 -11.61 24.79 -2.04
C VAL A 38 -11.81 25.52 -3.37
N GLU A 39 -11.16 26.67 -3.51
CA GLU A 39 -11.33 27.58 -4.63
C GLU A 39 -10.06 28.42 -4.85
N VAL A 40 -9.87 28.94 -6.05
CA VAL A 40 -8.86 29.97 -6.34
C VAL A 40 -9.59 31.13 -7.00
N THR A 41 -9.45 32.33 -6.44
CA THR A 41 -10.10 33.55 -6.92
C THR A 41 -9.07 34.58 -7.36
N GLU A 42 -9.43 35.43 -8.32
CA GLU A 42 -8.60 36.57 -8.72
C GLU A 42 -8.96 37.80 -7.88
N THR A 43 -7.93 38.47 -7.35
CA THR A 43 -8.05 39.66 -6.50
C THR A 43 -7.16 40.77 -7.04
N GLU A 44 -7.36 42.01 -6.57
CA GLU A 44 -6.56 43.18 -6.98
C GLU A 44 -5.04 43.02 -6.74
N THR A 45 -4.63 42.07 -5.88
CA THR A 45 -3.22 41.75 -5.60
C THR A 45 -2.71 40.45 -6.25
N GLY A 46 -3.54 39.77 -7.05
CA GLY A 46 -3.22 38.50 -7.71
C GLY A 46 -4.16 37.36 -7.34
N LEU A 47 -3.79 36.12 -7.70
CA LEU A 47 -4.58 34.93 -7.39
C LEU A 47 -4.48 34.55 -5.90
N GLN A 48 -5.60 34.21 -5.29
CA GLN A 48 -5.73 33.81 -3.89
C GLN A 48 -6.42 32.45 -3.77
N ALA A 49 -5.78 31.51 -3.09
CA ALA A 49 -6.30 30.17 -2.85
C ALA A 49 -7.06 30.12 -1.50
N GLU A 50 -8.33 29.70 -1.51
CA GLU A 50 -9.05 29.33 -0.29
C GLU A 50 -8.66 27.91 0.14
N LEU A 51 -8.00 27.80 1.29
CA LEU A 51 -7.57 26.54 1.88
C LEU A 51 -8.42 26.21 3.11
N LEU A 52 -9.00 25.01 3.14
CA LEU A 52 -9.76 24.47 4.27
C LEU A 52 -8.90 23.52 5.09
N LYS A 53 -8.69 23.82 6.37
CA LYS A 53 -7.96 22.94 7.29
C LYS A 53 -8.79 21.74 7.76
N PRO A 54 -8.15 20.66 8.25
CA PRO A 54 -8.83 19.57 8.98
C PRO A 54 -9.64 20.02 10.20
N ASP A 55 -9.34 21.18 10.79
CA ASP A 55 -10.12 21.77 11.90
C ASP A 55 -11.39 22.53 11.45
N GLY A 56 -11.65 22.60 10.14
CA GLY A 56 -12.78 23.32 9.55
C GLY A 56 -12.52 24.82 9.28
N THR A 57 -11.37 25.36 9.68
CA THR A 57 -11.02 26.76 9.44
C THR A 57 -10.65 26.99 7.97
N ARG A 58 -11.30 27.96 7.33
CA ARG A 58 -10.87 28.48 6.02
C ARG A 58 -9.78 29.54 6.17
N MET A 59 -8.76 29.49 5.32
CA MET A 59 -7.70 30.49 5.22
C MET A 59 -7.44 30.81 3.75
N ALA A 60 -7.60 32.07 3.36
CA ALA A 60 -7.34 32.54 2.00
C ALA A 60 -5.89 33.04 1.86
N ILE A 61 -5.05 32.34 1.09
CA ILE A 61 -3.61 32.64 0.94
C ILE A 61 -3.29 33.06 -0.50
N GLN A 62 -2.66 34.21 -0.68
CA GLN A 62 -2.17 34.70 -1.98
C GLN A 62 -1.10 33.74 -2.52
N ILE A 63 -1.24 33.23 -3.75
CA ILE A 63 -0.41 32.13 -4.24
C ILE A 63 1.09 32.50 -4.35
N SER A 64 1.38 33.79 -4.49
CA SER A 64 2.73 34.36 -4.47
C SER A 64 3.48 34.21 -3.14
N LYS A 65 2.83 33.68 -2.10
CA LYS A 65 3.43 33.34 -0.80
C LYS A 65 3.62 31.83 -0.59
N LEU A 66 3.14 31.01 -1.51
CA LEU A 66 3.35 29.55 -1.52
C LEU A 66 4.70 29.22 -2.17
N CYS A 67 5.15 27.97 -2.06
CA CYS A 67 6.26 27.50 -2.88
C CYS A 67 5.88 27.44 -4.37
N GLU A 68 6.87 27.42 -5.26
CA GLU A 68 6.69 27.42 -6.71
C GLU A 68 5.73 26.31 -7.18
N ALA A 69 5.91 25.07 -6.71
CA ALA A 69 5.05 23.93 -7.07
C ALA A 69 3.62 24.01 -6.50
N ASP A 70 3.41 24.61 -5.32
CA ASP A 70 2.09 24.83 -4.76
C ASP A 70 1.36 26.00 -5.47
N ALA A 71 2.10 27.03 -5.86
CA ALA A 71 1.60 28.16 -6.63
C ALA A 71 1.22 27.75 -8.07
N GLU A 72 2.05 26.93 -8.74
CA GLU A 72 1.72 26.34 -10.04
C GLU A 72 0.48 25.45 -9.96
N LEU A 73 0.33 24.63 -8.92
CA LEU A 73 -0.85 23.79 -8.75
C LEU A 73 -2.13 24.60 -8.54
N ALA A 74 -2.09 25.64 -7.70
CA ALA A 74 -3.22 26.56 -7.53
C ALA A 74 -3.55 27.32 -8.84
N LYS A 75 -2.53 27.72 -9.61
CA LYS A 75 -2.71 28.35 -10.93
C LYS A 75 -3.33 27.38 -11.95
N ASN A 76 -2.88 26.13 -12.00
CA ASN A 76 -3.43 25.11 -12.90
C ASN A 76 -4.90 24.81 -12.57
N TYR A 77 -5.24 24.70 -11.28
CA TYR A 77 -6.63 24.55 -10.82
C TYR A 77 -7.51 25.73 -11.26
N TYR A 78 -6.99 26.97 -11.19
CA TYR A 78 -7.68 28.18 -11.66
C TYR A 78 -7.82 28.22 -13.19
N GLU A 79 -6.78 27.87 -13.94
CA GLU A 79 -6.89 27.81 -15.40
C GLU A 79 -7.88 26.73 -15.86
N ASP A 80 -7.95 25.59 -15.18
CA ASP A 80 -8.87 24.51 -15.52
C ASP A 80 -10.32 24.81 -15.13
N SER A 81 -10.55 25.62 -14.08
CA SER A 81 -11.89 26.15 -13.79
C SER A 81 -12.37 27.13 -14.87
N ILE A 82 -11.48 27.98 -15.42
CA ILE A 82 -11.76 28.83 -16.58
C ILE A 82 -12.05 28.00 -17.83
N LYS A 83 -11.19 27.02 -18.17
CA LYS A 83 -11.39 26.12 -19.33
C LYS A 83 -12.67 25.30 -19.23
N GLY A 84 -13.16 25.03 -18.00
CA GLY A 84 -14.46 24.45 -17.73
C GLY A 84 -15.64 25.38 -18.06
N ALA A 85 -15.50 26.68 -17.82
CA ALA A 85 -16.53 27.69 -18.10
C ALA A 85 -16.67 28.03 -19.60
N GLU A 86 -15.60 27.88 -20.39
CA GLU A 86 -15.57 28.27 -21.81
C GLU A 86 -16.42 27.38 -22.75
N LYS A 87 -17.06 26.32 -22.23
CA LYS A 87 -17.90 25.37 -22.99
C LYS A 87 -19.41 25.59 -22.87
N VAL A 88 -19.87 26.84 -22.96
CA VAL A 88 -21.30 27.17 -23.14
C VAL A 88 -21.47 28.16 -24.30
N PRO A 89 -22.07 27.76 -25.44
CA PRO A 89 -22.43 28.71 -26.49
C PRO A 89 -23.58 29.63 -26.03
N PRO A 90 -23.68 30.88 -26.52
CA PRO A 90 -24.73 31.80 -26.12
C PRO A 90 -26.13 31.27 -26.42
N ALA A 91 -27.05 31.39 -25.46
CA ALA A 91 -28.44 30.97 -25.64
C ALA A 91 -29.20 31.93 -26.56
N GLU A 92 -29.79 31.40 -27.64
CA GLU A 92 -30.71 32.17 -28.47
C GLU A 92 -32.03 32.46 -27.73
N SER A 93 -32.55 33.67 -27.91
CA SER A 93 -33.74 34.16 -27.21
C SER A 93 -35.04 33.84 -27.95
N ILE A 94 -36.01 33.22 -27.27
CA ILE A 94 -37.41 33.12 -27.70
C ILE A 94 -38.31 33.56 -26.52
N PRO A 95 -39.33 34.41 -26.74
CA PRO A 95 -40.09 35.06 -25.66
C PRO A 95 -41.18 34.17 -25.03
N ALA A 96 -41.74 34.65 -23.91
CA ALA A 96 -42.77 33.97 -23.12
C ALA A 96 -44.20 34.41 -23.46
N GLU A 97 -45.20 33.57 -23.13
CA GLU A 97 -46.53 34.02 -22.71
C GLU A 97 -47.31 32.94 -21.91
N SER A 98 -48.34 33.38 -21.17
CA SER A 98 -49.45 32.69 -20.46
C SER A 98 -49.48 31.14 -20.36
N SER A 99 -49.71 30.51 -19.19
CA SER A 99 -50.99 30.46 -18.43
C SER A 99 -52.15 29.85 -19.26
N THR A 100 -52.98 28.92 -18.80
CA THR A 100 -53.62 28.79 -17.46
C THR A 100 -53.96 27.31 -17.14
N ALA A 101 -54.46 27.00 -15.93
CA ALA A 101 -54.73 25.65 -15.44
C ALA A 101 -56.15 25.12 -15.69
N GLU A 102 -56.34 23.80 -15.66
CA GLU A 102 -57.59 23.16 -15.19
C GLU A 102 -57.41 21.70 -14.71
N GLN A 103 -58.32 21.27 -13.84
CA GLN A 103 -58.64 19.91 -13.34
C GLN A 103 -60.19 19.83 -13.37
N PRO A 104 -60.89 18.66 -13.36
CA PRO A 104 -60.62 17.54 -12.44
C PRO A 104 -61.12 16.10 -12.83
N SER A 105 -60.99 15.18 -11.87
CA SER A 105 -62.01 14.18 -11.43
C SER A 105 -62.26 12.81 -12.11
N GLU A 106 -62.85 11.92 -11.28
CA GLU A 106 -63.55 10.63 -11.53
C GLU A 106 -62.65 9.37 -11.64
N LYS A 107 -62.72 8.33 -10.78
CA LYS A 107 -63.80 7.42 -10.27
C LYS A 107 -63.92 6.14 -11.14
N ASP A 108 -64.24 4.93 -10.66
CA ASP A 108 -64.56 4.42 -9.30
C ASP A 108 -64.41 2.86 -9.22
N GLU A 109 -64.67 2.26 -8.04
CA GLU A 109 -65.06 0.82 -7.80
C GLU A 109 -64.06 -0.34 -8.09
N SER A 110 -64.14 -1.55 -7.47
CA SER A 110 -64.74 -2.01 -6.18
C SER A 110 -64.28 -3.46 -5.78
N GLY A 111 -64.41 -3.83 -4.49
CA GLY A 111 -64.29 -5.21 -3.94
C GLY A 111 -62.86 -5.74 -3.69
N GLY A 112 -62.51 -6.48 -2.61
CA GLY A 112 -63.26 -7.00 -1.45
C GLY A 112 -63.95 -8.35 -1.71
N SER A 113 -63.76 -9.44 -0.95
CA SER A 113 -62.89 -9.73 0.23
C SER A 113 -62.55 -11.27 0.25
N ASP A 114 -62.13 -12.02 1.29
CA ASP A 114 -62.16 -11.90 2.77
C ASP A 114 -61.12 -12.82 3.49
N ASN A 115 -61.33 -13.10 4.78
CA ASN A 115 -60.55 -13.92 5.75
C ASN A 115 -60.57 -15.45 5.47
N SER A 116 -59.69 -16.32 6.03
CA SER A 116 -59.48 -16.56 7.47
C SER A 116 -58.10 -17.12 7.91
N GLU A 117 -57.79 -16.91 9.18
CA GLU A 117 -56.60 -17.40 9.91
C GLU A 117 -56.71 -18.87 10.34
N ASP A 118 -55.56 -19.54 10.61
CA ASP A 118 -55.48 -20.56 11.67
C ASP A 118 -54.05 -20.71 12.23
N ALA A 119 -53.92 -20.86 13.54
CA ALA A 119 -52.66 -20.92 14.32
C ALA A 119 -52.97 -21.36 15.77
N PRO A 120 -51.99 -21.59 16.70
CA PRO A 120 -50.52 -21.62 16.55
C PRO A 120 -49.88 -22.89 17.19
N LYS A 121 -48.53 -22.98 17.17
CA LYS A 121 -47.69 -23.09 18.39
C LYS A 121 -46.18 -23.05 18.11
N MET A 122 -45.42 -22.59 19.10
CA MET A 122 -43.95 -22.52 19.03
C MET A 122 -43.29 -23.89 19.25
N GLN A 123 -42.20 -24.13 18.53
CA GLN A 123 -41.08 -24.92 19.02
C GLN A 123 -39.78 -24.28 18.51
N ALA A 124 -38.82 -24.04 19.40
CA ALA A 124 -37.55 -23.40 19.06
C ALA A 124 -36.42 -24.43 19.06
N LEU A 125 -35.49 -24.32 18.11
CA LEU A 125 -34.04 -24.61 18.25
C LEU A 125 -33.32 -24.48 16.89
N ALA A 126 -31.98 -24.38 16.98
CA ALA A 126 -30.99 -24.45 15.89
C ALA A 126 -30.99 -23.30 14.86
N GLU A 127 -29.95 -22.46 14.96
CA GLU A 127 -29.48 -21.60 13.87
C GLU A 127 -28.81 -22.48 12.80
N GLU A 128 -29.25 -22.44 11.54
CA GLU A 128 -28.50 -23.12 10.47
C GLU A 128 -27.23 -22.34 10.14
N SER A 129 -26.09 -22.93 10.49
CA SER A 129 -24.77 -22.33 10.28
C SER A 129 -24.49 -22.08 8.80
N ILE A 130 -24.22 -20.83 8.43
CA ILE A 130 -23.58 -20.52 7.14
C ILE A 130 -22.18 -21.14 7.17
N VAL A 131 -22.02 -22.32 6.57
CA VAL A 131 -20.74 -23.03 6.52
C VAL A 131 -19.79 -22.25 5.62
N SER A 132 -18.92 -21.46 6.25
CA SER A 132 -17.83 -20.73 5.60
C SER A 132 -16.97 -21.69 4.76
N ARG A 133 -17.21 -21.68 3.45
CA ARG A 133 -16.40 -22.43 2.48
C ARG A 133 -14.94 -22.04 2.67
N PRO A 134 -14.02 -22.99 2.96
CA PRO A 134 -12.65 -22.65 3.29
C PRO A 134 -11.98 -21.94 2.10
N LEU A 135 -11.37 -20.80 2.39
CA LEU A 135 -10.54 -20.07 1.42
C LEU A 135 -9.42 -21.01 1.00
N ALA A 136 -9.28 -21.26 -0.31
CA ALA A 136 -8.26 -22.18 -0.80
C ALA A 136 -6.86 -21.71 -0.37
N ALA A 137 -6.10 -22.59 0.28
CA ALA A 137 -4.74 -22.27 0.69
C ALA A 137 -3.91 -21.84 -0.53
N PRO A 138 -3.06 -20.79 -0.43
CA PRO A 138 -2.28 -20.32 -1.55
C PRO A 138 -1.37 -21.43 -2.05
N VAL A 139 -1.61 -21.89 -3.29
CA VAL A 139 -0.79 -22.91 -3.94
C VAL A 139 0.58 -22.29 -4.18
N SER A 140 1.55 -22.63 -3.33
CA SER A 140 2.90 -22.09 -3.41
C SER A 140 3.63 -22.64 -4.63
N MET A 141 3.41 -21.97 -5.78
CA MET A 141 4.29 -22.14 -6.93
C MET A 141 5.72 -21.80 -6.51
N ALA A 142 6.68 -22.62 -6.92
CA ALA A 142 8.08 -22.34 -6.71
C ALA A 142 8.47 -21.13 -7.56
N ILE A 143 9.10 -20.12 -6.95
CA ILE A 143 9.54 -18.94 -7.69
C ILE A 143 10.53 -19.39 -8.78
N GLY A 144 10.34 -18.86 -9.99
CA GLY A 144 11.29 -19.08 -11.09
C GLY A 144 12.71 -18.74 -10.63
N LYS A 145 13.69 -19.59 -10.97
CA LYS A 145 15.08 -19.34 -10.61
C LYS A 145 15.46 -17.91 -11.01
N LEU A 146 16.11 -17.17 -10.11
CA LEU A 146 16.80 -15.96 -10.51
C LEU A 146 17.89 -16.36 -11.52
N ASP A 147 17.63 -16.10 -12.80
CA ASP A 147 18.69 -15.90 -13.76
C ASP A 147 19.55 -14.74 -13.24
N ASN A 148 20.87 -14.92 -13.28
CA ASN A 148 21.85 -13.99 -12.73
C ASN A 148 22.03 -12.76 -13.64
N ARG A 149 20.94 -11.99 -13.82
CA ARG A 149 20.83 -10.79 -14.66
C ARG A 149 21.27 -9.57 -13.83
N ASN A 150 21.97 -8.60 -14.44
CA ASN A 150 22.60 -7.47 -13.74
C ASN A 150 21.62 -6.71 -12.81
N THR A 151 21.70 -6.98 -11.51
CA THR A 151 21.01 -6.21 -10.45
C THR A 151 21.83 -5.03 -9.94
N THR A 152 23.06 -4.84 -10.45
CA THR A 152 24.07 -3.89 -9.94
C THR A 152 23.67 -2.43 -10.03
N ASP A 153 22.89 -2.06 -11.06
CA ASP A 153 22.60 -0.66 -11.37
C ASP A 153 21.25 -0.20 -10.80
N ILE A 154 20.42 -1.14 -10.32
CA ILE A 154 19.13 -0.85 -9.69
C ILE A 154 19.36 -0.68 -8.19
N LYS A 155 19.68 0.55 -7.78
CA LYS A 155 19.65 0.98 -6.38
C LYS A 155 18.29 0.63 -5.78
N PHE A 156 18.29 -0.29 -4.83
CA PHE A 156 17.15 -0.49 -3.95
C PHE A 156 17.06 0.75 -3.04
N ASN A 157 15.94 1.46 -3.13
CA ASN A 157 15.65 2.62 -2.31
C ASN A 157 14.15 2.59 -1.99
N PRO A 158 13.72 2.13 -0.80
CA PRO A 158 12.30 1.95 -0.47
C PRO A 158 11.49 3.23 -0.61
N ALA A 159 12.06 4.41 -0.34
CA ALA A 159 11.37 5.69 -0.47
C ALA A 159 10.89 6.01 -1.90
N THR A 160 11.45 5.37 -2.93
CA THR A 160 11.07 5.60 -4.34
C THR A 160 9.71 5.00 -4.70
N ALA A 161 9.20 4.03 -3.93
CA ALA A 161 7.82 3.62 -4.06
C ALA A 161 6.94 4.69 -3.40
N ILE A 162 6.28 5.50 -4.24
CA ILE A 162 5.41 6.61 -3.84
C ILE A 162 4.57 6.22 -2.61
N ARG A 163 4.70 7.00 -1.52
CA ARG A 163 4.14 6.77 -0.17
C ARG A 163 4.94 5.84 0.78
N LEU A 164 6.28 5.91 0.77
CA LEU A 164 7.14 5.37 1.85
C LEU A 164 7.87 6.43 2.70
N GLU A 165 7.48 7.71 2.61
CA GLU A 165 8.09 8.84 3.34
C GLU A 165 7.46 9.14 4.73
N ARG A 166 6.34 8.50 5.08
CA ARG A 166 5.69 8.64 6.39
C ARG A 166 5.80 7.31 7.11
N GLU A 167 6.29 7.33 8.36
CA GLU A 167 6.21 6.15 9.23
C GLU A 167 4.75 5.67 9.28
N MET A 168 4.52 4.42 8.88
CA MET A 168 3.18 3.86 8.89
C MET A 168 2.68 3.74 10.34
N PRO A 169 1.41 4.07 10.62
CA PRO A 169 0.88 3.97 11.96
C PRO A 169 0.97 2.54 12.48
N ARG A 170 1.40 2.41 13.74
CA ARG A 170 1.65 1.12 14.42
C ARG A 170 0.84 1.03 15.70
N ASP A 171 0.42 -0.18 16.05
CA ASP A 171 -0.20 -0.47 17.33
C ASP A 171 0.83 -0.52 18.48
N GLU A 172 0.33 -0.71 19.71
CA GLU A 172 1.14 -0.88 20.94
C GLU A 172 2.20 -1.99 20.87
N LYS A 173 2.17 -2.84 19.84
CA LYS A 173 3.08 -3.97 19.61
C LYS A 173 3.96 -3.75 18.38
N GLY A 174 4.02 -2.54 17.84
CA GLY A 174 4.81 -2.16 16.66
C GLY A 174 4.27 -2.70 15.33
N ARG A 175 3.03 -3.22 15.30
CA ARG A 175 2.44 -3.83 14.10
C ARG A 175 1.70 -2.77 13.27
N PRO A 176 1.85 -2.75 11.94
CA PRO A 176 1.13 -1.80 11.08
C PRO A 176 -0.39 -1.86 11.26
N THR A 177 -1.04 -0.68 11.33
CA THR A 177 -2.50 -0.56 11.38
C THR A 177 -3.12 -0.18 10.04
N GLU A 178 -2.32 0.31 9.10
CA GLU A 178 -2.70 0.60 7.71
C GLU A 178 -1.79 -0.17 6.73
N ASN A 179 -2.23 -0.34 5.48
CA ASN A 179 -1.40 -0.92 4.42
C ASN A 179 -0.69 0.19 3.65
N PRO A 180 0.52 -0.06 3.09
CA PRO A 180 1.09 0.86 2.11
C PRO A 180 0.18 0.96 0.88
N ILE A 181 0.07 2.15 0.29
CA ILE A 181 -0.72 2.40 -0.92
C ILE A 181 0.21 2.94 -2.00
N TYR A 182 0.42 2.15 -3.05
CA TYR A 182 1.11 2.57 -4.28
C TYR A 182 0.08 3.07 -5.29
N LEU A 183 0.44 4.15 -6.00
CA LEU A 183 -0.31 4.71 -7.11
C LEU A 183 0.67 4.90 -8.28
N VAL A 184 1.00 3.82 -8.97
CA VAL A 184 1.80 3.84 -10.20
C VAL A 184 0.87 4.13 -11.38
N GLU A 185 1.26 5.03 -12.28
CA GLU A 185 0.45 5.34 -13.45
C GLU A 185 0.30 4.13 -14.38
N VAL A 186 -0.93 3.91 -14.88
CA VAL A 186 -1.27 2.86 -15.84
C VAL A 186 -1.96 3.51 -17.04
N THR A 187 -1.18 3.85 -18.06
CA THR A 187 -1.69 4.47 -19.29
C THR A 187 -2.22 3.41 -20.25
N GLU A 188 -3.20 3.77 -21.07
CA GLU A 188 -3.71 2.85 -22.10
C GLU A 188 -2.66 2.49 -23.15
N GLN A 189 -1.61 3.31 -23.33
CA GLN A 189 -0.46 2.97 -24.17
C GLN A 189 0.35 1.79 -23.60
N GLN A 190 0.57 1.76 -22.28
CA GLN A 190 1.23 0.63 -21.59
C GLN A 190 0.38 -0.65 -21.63
N LEU A 191 -0.95 -0.52 -21.75
CA LEU A 191 -1.89 -1.64 -21.83
C LEU A 191 -2.23 -2.07 -23.27
N ALA A 192 -1.88 -1.30 -24.30
CA ALA A 192 -2.24 -1.57 -25.70
C ALA A 192 -1.65 -2.88 -26.26
N PHE A 193 -0.55 -3.35 -25.68
CA PHE A 193 0.08 -4.62 -26.02
C PHE A 193 -0.59 -5.84 -25.36
N LEU A 194 -1.46 -5.63 -24.37
CA LEU A 194 -2.24 -6.70 -23.76
C LEU A 194 -3.51 -6.96 -24.58
N GLN A 195 -3.71 -8.21 -25.01
CA GLN A 195 -4.82 -8.60 -25.87
C GLN A 195 -5.60 -9.79 -25.30
N GLY A 196 -6.83 -9.98 -25.79
CA GLY A 196 -7.72 -11.06 -25.40
C GLY A 196 -7.92 -11.14 -23.88
N ASN A 197 -7.88 -12.36 -23.35
CA ASN A 197 -8.16 -12.66 -21.94
C ASN A 197 -7.35 -11.81 -20.95
N ILE A 198 -6.10 -11.45 -21.27
CA ILE A 198 -5.23 -10.68 -20.36
C ILE A 198 -5.70 -9.24 -20.24
N ARG A 199 -6.17 -8.65 -21.35
CA ARG A 199 -6.80 -7.33 -21.34
C ARG A 199 -8.07 -7.34 -20.48
N THR A 200 -8.96 -8.31 -20.71
CA THR A 200 -10.19 -8.48 -19.91
C THR A 200 -9.91 -8.69 -18.42
N ILE A 201 -8.84 -9.40 -18.05
CA ILE A 201 -8.41 -9.56 -16.66
C ILE A 201 -7.96 -8.21 -16.07
N VAL A 202 -7.09 -7.47 -16.78
CA VAL A 202 -6.61 -6.15 -16.33
C VAL A 202 -7.77 -5.16 -16.13
N ASP A 203 -8.71 -5.11 -17.07
CA ASP A 203 -9.86 -4.22 -16.98
C ASP A 203 -10.75 -4.59 -15.77
N LYS A 204 -10.96 -5.89 -15.50
CA LYS A 204 -11.67 -6.35 -14.29
C LYS A 204 -10.96 -6.03 -12.98
N LEU A 205 -9.64 -6.02 -12.95
CA LEU A 205 -8.88 -5.63 -11.75
C LEU A 205 -8.97 -4.12 -11.51
N ARG A 206 -8.85 -3.31 -12.58
CA ARG A 206 -8.90 -1.83 -12.53
C ARG A 206 -10.29 -1.28 -12.22
N ASP A 207 -11.37 -1.85 -12.76
CA ASP A 207 -12.73 -1.32 -12.56
C ASP A 207 -13.17 -1.44 -11.07
N PRO A 208 -13.47 -0.34 -10.37
CA PRO A 208 -13.95 -0.39 -8.98
C PRO A 208 -15.34 -1.04 -8.83
N LYS A 209 -16.13 -1.18 -9.90
CA LYS A 209 -17.48 -1.74 -9.87
C LYS A 209 -17.51 -3.27 -9.94
N VAL A 210 -16.41 -3.92 -10.35
CA VAL A 210 -16.35 -5.38 -10.49
C VAL A 210 -16.30 -6.05 -9.11
N ALA A 211 -17.23 -6.97 -8.86
CA ALA A 211 -17.36 -7.68 -7.60
C ALA A 211 -16.07 -8.42 -7.20
N ILE A 212 -15.78 -8.45 -5.89
CA ILE A 212 -14.48 -8.91 -5.39
C ILE A 212 -14.14 -10.36 -5.81
N ASP A 213 -15.11 -11.26 -5.83
CA ASP A 213 -14.86 -12.65 -6.26
C ASP A 213 -14.60 -12.80 -7.76
N GLU A 214 -15.03 -11.83 -8.59
CA GLU A 214 -14.58 -11.76 -9.97
C GLU A 214 -13.15 -11.25 -10.10
N LYS A 215 -12.75 -10.25 -9.30
CA LYS A 215 -11.35 -9.81 -9.23
C LYS A 215 -10.42 -10.94 -8.78
N ARG A 216 -10.83 -11.72 -7.77
CA ARG A 216 -10.08 -12.91 -7.28
C ARG A 216 -9.90 -13.93 -8.40
N ARG A 217 -10.99 -14.33 -9.08
CA ARG A 217 -10.91 -15.22 -10.26
C ARG A 217 -10.05 -14.64 -11.39
N ALA A 218 -10.08 -13.33 -11.61
CA ALA A 218 -9.30 -12.67 -12.65
C ALA A 218 -7.79 -12.71 -12.34
N ILE A 219 -7.36 -12.37 -11.12
CA ILE A 219 -5.93 -12.42 -10.77
C ILE A 219 -5.39 -13.86 -10.71
N ASP A 220 -6.17 -14.84 -10.22
CA ASP A 220 -5.75 -16.24 -10.24
C ASP A 220 -5.58 -16.79 -11.67
N SER A 221 -6.38 -16.28 -12.62
CA SER A 221 -6.22 -16.65 -14.04
C SER A 221 -4.87 -16.22 -14.62
N LEU A 222 -4.19 -15.21 -14.05
CA LEU A 222 -2.82 -14.83 -14.46
C LEU A 222 -1.78 -15.86 -14.03
N ARG A 223 -2.06 -16.70 -13.01
CA ARG A 223 -1.13 -17.76 -12.57
C ARG A 223 -0.95 -18.86 -13.62
N THR A 224 -1.91 -19.02 -14.53
CA THR A 224 -1.89 -20.02 -15.62
C THR A 224 -1.83 -19.41 -17.02
N LEU A 225 -2.30 -18.17 -17.20
CA LEU A 225 -2.35 -17.49 -18.50
C LEU A 225 -1.30 -16.38 -18.66
N TRP A 226 -0.19 -16.40 -17.89
CA TRP A 226 0.79 -15.31 -17.95
C TRP A 226 1.32 -15.05 -19.38
N PRO A 227 1.24 -13.82 -19.91
CA PRO A 227 1.69 -13.51 -21.27
C PRO A 227 3.22 -13.60 -21.40
N GLN A 228 3.71 -14.11 -22.53
CA GLN A 228 5.16 -14.30 -22.72
C GLN A 228 5.91 -12.95 -22.73
N GLY A 229 7.02 -12.87 -21.99
CA GLY A 229 7.86 -11.68 -21.87
C GLY A 229 7.54 -10.80 -20.65
N ARG A 230 8.14 -9.60 -20.60
CA ARG A 230 7.82 -8.55 -19.62
C ARG A 230 6.72 -7.66 -20.16
N HIS A 231 5.78 -7.30 -19.28
CA HIS A 231 4.61 -6.49 -19.63
C HIS A 231 4.46 -5.34 -18.62
N PRO A 232 5.16 -4.21 -18.79
CA PRO A 232 5.19 -3.12 -17.81
C PRO A 232 3.80 -2.62 -17.38
N GLY A 233 2.84 -2.52 -18.30
CA GLY A 233 1.46 -2.15 -17.96
C GLY A 233 0.74 -3.17 -17.05
N LEU A 234 0.97 -4.48 -17.26
CA LEU A 234 0.44 -5.52 -16.37
C LEU A 234 1.12 -5.48 -14.99
N LEU A 235 2.42 -5.20 -14.95
CA LEU A 235 3.19 -5.09 -13.72
C LEU A 235 2.74 -3.88 -12.88
N ASN A 236 2.54 -2.70 -13.50
CA ASN A 236 1.97 -1.53 -12.83
C ASN A 236 0.56 -1.81 -12.27
N VAL A 237 -0.29 -2.56 -13.00
CA VAL A 237 -1.61 -2.99 -12.51
C VAL A 237 -1.50 -3.92 -11.30
N LEU A 238 -0.54 -4.86 -11.29
CA LEU A 238 -0.29 -5.73 -10.15
C LEU A 238 0.28 -4.97 -8.95
N ILE A 239 1.18 -4.01 -9.17
CA ILE A 239 1.69 -3.11 -8.12
C ILE A 239 0.53 -2.33 -7.49
N ASN A 240 -0.35 -1.73 -8.28
CA ASN A 240 -1.55 -1.05 -7.77
C ASN A 240 -2.52 -2.03 -7.06
N THR A 241 -2.55 -3.31 -7.46
CA THR A 241 -3.35 -4.35 -6.79
C THR A 241 -2.81 -4.70 -5.39
N LEU A 242 -1.54 -4.43 -5.09
CA LEU A 242 -1.01 -4.48 -3.71
C LEU A 242 -1.64 -3.43 -2.78
N SER A 243 -2.30 -2.40 -3.32
CA SER A 243 -3.00 -1.37 -2.55
C SER A 243 -4.45 -1.74 -2.22
N HIS A 244 -4.95 -2.89 -2.70
CA HIS A 244 -6.37 -3.28 -2.59
C HIS A 244 -6.73 -3.80 -1.19
N ASP A 245 -7.91 -3.45 -0.67
CA ASP A 245 -8.36 -3.77 0.71
C ASP A 245 -8.44 -5.28 1.01
N ASP A 246 -8.96 -6.06 0.06
CA ASP A 246 -8.97 -7.52 0.12
C ASP A 246 -7.56 -8.13 0.13
N LYS A 247 -7.23 -8.84 1.22
CA LYS A 247 -5.93 -9.50 1.39
C LYS A 247 -5.62 -10.55 0.32
N TYR A 248 -6.64 -11.17 -0.31
CA TYR A 248 -6.42 -12.20 -1.32
C TYR A 248 -5.79 -11.62 -2.59
N LEU A 249 -6.30 -10.47 -3.06
CA LEU A 249 -5.74 -9.77 -4.21
C LEU A 249 -4.30 -9.32 -3.94
N ARG A 250 -4.00 -8.85 -2.72
CA ARG A 250 -2.62 -8.52 -2.32
C ARG A 250 -1.71 -9.75 -2.35
N LEU A 251 -2.10 -10.86 -1.71
CA LEU A 251 -1.35 -12.12 -1.76
C LEU A 251 -1.05 -12.59 -3.20
N ALA A 252 -2.07 -12.59 -4.06
CA ALA A 252 -1.94 -13.03 -5.44
C ALA A 252 -1.06 -12.09 -6.28
N ALA A 253 -1.13 -10.77 -6.05
CA ALA A 253 -0.25 -9.80 -6.70
C ALA A 253 1.22 -10.00 -6.30
N ILE A 254 1.53 -10.26 -5.03
CA ILE A 254 2.92 -10.51 -4.58
C ILE A 254 3.47 -11.79 -5.22
N ASP A 255 2.68 -12.87 -5.22
CA ASP A 255 3.06 -14.13 -5.89
C ASP A 255 3.40 -13.89 -7.38
N LEU A 256 2.54 -13.16 -8.11
CA LEU A 256 2.73 -12.91 -9.54
C LEU A 256 3.95 -12.01 -9.82
N LEU A 257 4.09 -10.91 -9.07
CA LEU A 257 5.25 -10.02 -9.19
C LEU A 257 6.57 -10.77 -8.89
N ALA A 258 6.58 -11.63 -7.86
CA ALA A 258 7.75 -12.43 -7.51
C ALA A 258 8.10 -13.49 -8.57
N ASN A 259 7.09 -14.10 -9.19
CA ASN A 259 7.28 -15.15 -10.20
C ASN A 259 7.70 -14.61 -11.58
N HIS A 260 7.35 -13.36 -11.91
CA HIS A 260 7.46 -12.85 -13.28
C HIS A 260 8.33 -11.60 -13.45
N ASP A 261 8.55 -10.77 -12.43
CA ASP A 261 9.44 -9.61 -12.53
C ASP A 261 10.07 -9.16 -11.19
N SER A 262 10.62 -10.11 -10.44
CA SER A 262 11.10 -9.90 -9.07
C SER A 262 12.23 -8.88 -8.92
N ASP A 263 13.08 -8.68 -9.94
CA ASP A 263 14.20 -7.73 -9.92
C ASP A 263 13.77 -6.26 -9.88
N GLN A 264 12.69 -5.93 -10.60
CA GLN A 264 12.04 -4.60 -10.58
C GLN A 264 11.03 -4.50 -9.44
N SER A 265 10.29 -5.58 -9.19
CA SER A 265 9.21 -5.63 -8.21
C SER A 265 9.70 -5.70 -6.76
N LEU A 266 10.99 -5.94 -6.53
CA LEU A 266 11.59 -6.18 -5.20
C LEU A 266 11.19 -5.11 -4.18
N ILE A 267 11.12 -3.84 -4.57
CA ILE A 267 10.73 -2.73 -3.71
C ILE A 267 9.26 -2.84 -3.23
N TYR A 268 8.34 -3.12 -4.14
CA TYR A 268 6.92 -3.27 -3.85
C TYR A 268 6.61 -4.57 -3.10
N ILE A 269 7.33 -5.64 -3.42
CA ILE A 269 7.31 -6.90 -2.67
C ILE A 269 7.82 -6.66 -1.25
N PHE A 270 9.01 -6.09 -1.07
CA PHE A 270 9.63 -5.84 0.23
C PHE A 270 8.72 -5.00 1.14
N ALA A 271 8.12 -3.92 0.62
CA ALA A 271 7.22 -3.06 1.37
C ALA A 271 5.96 -3.77 1.93
N ARG A 272 5.65 -5.01 1.49
CA ARG A 272 4.58 -5.85 2.09
C ARG A 272 4.96 -6.50 3.41
N ILE A 273 6.20 -6.34 3.90
CA ILE A 273 6.55 -6.66 5.29
C ILE A 273 5.96 -5.66 6.31
N ASP A 274 5.30 -4.58 5.85
CA ASP A 274 4.43 -3.74 6.68
C ASP A 274 2.93 -3.88 6.31
N ASP A 275 2.49 -4.99 5.72
CA ASP A 275 1.06 -5.24 5.52
C ASP A 275 0.35 -5.55 6.86
N ILE A 276 -0.89 -5.07 7.04
CA ILE A 276 -1.66 -5.36 8.27
C ILE A 276 -1.91 -6.87 8.43
N SER A 277 -2.04 -7.59 7.30
CA SER A 277 -2.31 -9.02 7.30
C SER A 277 -1.04 -9.82 7.58
N PHE A 278 -1.05 -10.59 8.68
CA PHE A 278 0.01 -11.54 9.00
C PHE A 278 0.27 -12.53 7.86
N ASP A 279 -0.77 -12.99 7.15
CA ASP A 279 -0.64 -13.89 6.01
C ASP A 279 0.20 -13.25 4.88
N VAL A 280 -0.05 -11.96 4.60
CA VAL A 280 0.68 -11.19 3.59
C VAL A 280 2.12 -10.97 4.01
N ARG A 281 2.38 -10.55 5.25
CA ARG A 281 3.76 -10.38 5.75
C ARG A 281 4.52 -11.70 5.71
N TRP A 282 3.92 -12.78 6.23
CA TRP A 282 4.52 -14.11 6.23
C TRP A 282 4.90 -14.56 4.81
N ARG A 283 3.97 -14.45 3.85
CA ARG A 283 4.23 -14.80 2.45
C ARG A 283 5.31 -13.93 1.82
N THR A 284 5.35 -12.64 2.18
CA THR A 284 6.41 -11.72 1.75
C THR A 284 7.78 -12.19 2.24
N TYR A 285 7.92 -12.54 3.52
CA TYR A 285 9.18 -13.08 4.04
C TYR A 285 9.56 -14.43 3.41
N GLU A 286 8.61 -15.32 3.10
CA GLU A 286 8.88 -16.54 2.33
C GLU A 286 9.44 -16.23 0.93
N ILE A 287 8.88 -15.23 0.27
CA ILE A 287 9.28 -14.79 -1.06
C ILE A 287 10.68 -14.16 -1.01
N LEU A 288 10.94 -13.22 -0.10
CA LEU A 288 12.28 -12.64 0.10
C LEU A 288 13.34 -13.71 0.42
N THR A 289 12.98 -14.73 1.21
CA THR A 289 13.84 -15.88 1.53
C THR A 289 14.14 -16.77 0.31
N GLN A 290 13.24 -16.84 -0.66
CA GLN A 290 13.43 -17.57 -1.92
C GLN A 290 14.19 -16.76 -2.97
N LEU A 291 13.92 -15.45 -3.06
CA LEU A 291 14.61 -14.54 -3.98
C LEU A 291 16.09 -14.38 -3.62
N ARG A 292 16.41 -14.27 -2.32
CA ARG A 292 17.79 -14.12 -1.79
C ARG A 292 18.57 -12.99 -2.47
N ASP A 293 17.89 -11.90 -2.83
CA ASP A 293 18.50 -10.70 -3.38
C ASP A 293 19.16 -9.89 -2.24
N PRO A 294 20.48 -9.71 -2.23
CA PRO A 294 21.19 -9.07 -1.11
C PRO A 294 20.88 -7.58 -0.96
N ARG A 295 20.20 -6.96 -1.94
CA ARG A 295 19.83 -5.53 -1.90
C ARG A 295 18.88 -5.16 -0.75
N ILE A 296 18.23 -6.13 -0.10
CA ILE A 296 17.30 -5.92 1.03
C ILE A 296 17.95 -6.06 2.41
N ILE A 297 19.23 -6.43 2.49
CA ILE A 297 19.88 -6.75 3.78
C ILE A 297 19.89 -5.55 4.74
N PRO A 298 20.24 -4.30 4.32
CA PRO A 298 20.21 -3.15 5.21
C PRO A 298 18.81 -2.92 5.81
N GLU A 299 17.78 -2.89 4.97
CA GLU A 299 16.40 -2.57 5.38
C GLU A 299 15.71 -3.73 6.15
N LEU A 300 16.29 -4.94 6.11
CA LEU A 300 15.98 -6.02 7.05
C LEU A 300 16.71 -5.86 8.39
N CYS A 301 17.94 -5.33 8.42
CA CYS A 301 18.64 -5.08 9.68
C CYS A 301 17.89 -4.04 10.52
N GLU A 302 17.36 -2.98 9.88
CA GLU A 302 16.50 -1.93 10.47
C GLU A 302 15.13 -2.42 11.00
N ARG A 303 14.97 -3.73 11.21
CA ARG A 303 13.76 -4.40 11.70
C ARG A 303 14.07 -5.53 12.69
N LEU A 304 15.30 -5.61 13.20
CA LEU A 304 15.76 -6.63 14.15
C LEU A 304 15.17 -6.47 15.58
N ASP A 305 14.56 -5.31 15.85
CA ASP A 305 13.72 -4.97 16.99
C ASP A 305 12.20 -5.02 16.70
N GLY A 306 11.80 -5.18 15.43
CA GLY A 306 10.39 -5.15 15.04
C GLY A 306 9.53 -6.28 15.61
N ALA A 307 8.21 -6.16 15.47
CA ALA A 307 7.26 -7.19 15.90
C ALA A 307 7.52 -8.57 15.26
N ASP A 308 7.96 -8.60 14.01
CA ASP A 308 8.30 -9.81 13.25
C ASP A 308 9.80 -10.17 13.35
N ARG A 309 10.56 -9.63 14.32
CA ARG A 309 12.04 -9.76 14.43
C ARG A 309 12.59 -11.18 14.28
N ALA A 310 11.89 -12.19 14.76
CA ALA A 310 12.29 -13.60 14.60
C ALA A 310 12.21 -14.10 13.14
N LYS A 311 11.26 -13.58 12.36
CA LYS A 311 11.14 -13.86 10.92
C LYS A 311 12.17 -13.08 10.12
N VAL A 312 12.42 -11.81 10.46
CA VAL A 312 13.52 -10.99 9.93
C VAL A 312 14.87 -11.72 10.10
N SER A 313 15.18 -12.19 11.32
CA SER A 313 16.34 -13.03 11.60
C SER A 313 16.37 -14.31 10.76
N SER A 314 15.22 -14.94 10.50
CA SER A 314 15.17 -16.14 9.65
C SER A 314 15.57 -15.85 8.20
N VAL A 315 15.19 -14.69 7.64
CA VAL A 315 15.61 -14.26 6.29
C VAL A 315 17.09 -13.89 6.28
N LEU A 316 17.55 -13.09 7.25
CA LEU A 316 18.96 -12.69 7.38
C LEU A 316 19.90 -13.89 7.59
N GLN A 317 19.47 -14.92 8.32
CA GLN A 317 20.20 -16.18 8.46
C GLN A 317 20.40 -16.90 7.12
N VAL A 318 19.45 -16.80 6.19
CA VAL A 318 19.53 -17.41 4.85
C VAL A 318 20.49 -16.64 3.92
N PHE A 319 20.78 -15.37 4.19
CA PHE A 319 21.89 -14.65 3.56
C PHE A 319 23.27 -15.05 4.12
N GLY A 320 23.31 -15.56 5.36
CA GLY A 320 24.51 -16.14 5.94
C GLY A 320 25.65 -15.14 6.14
N GLU A 321 26.86 -15.49 5.70
CA GLU A 321 28.06 -14.69 5.95
C GLU A 321 28.00 -13.30 5.27
N THR A 322 27.12 -13.11 4.27
CA THR A 322 26.86 -11.82 3.59
C THR A 322 26.11 -10.82 4.47
N SER A 323 25.21 -11.26 5.35
CA SER A 323 24.43 -10.37 6.24
C SER A 323 25.16 -10.05 7.55
N ALA A 324 26.16 -10.87 7.93
CA ALA A 324 26.86 -10.74 9.20
C ALA A 324 27.38 -9.32 9.51
N PRO A 325 28.02 -8.57 8.58
CA PRO A 325 28.60 -7.25 8.90
C PRO A 325 27.56 -6.23 9.39
N LEU A 326 26.41 -6.12 8.73
CA LEU A 326 25.34 -5.18 9.12
C LEU A 326 24.65 -5.64 10.43
N VAL A 327 24.54 -6.96 10.64
CA VAL A 327 24.05 -7.52 11.91
C VAL A 327 25.06 -7.31 13.07
N HIS A 328 26.33 -6.97 12.80
CA HIS A 328 27.29 -6.61 13.86
C HIS A 328 27.08 -5.19 14.40
N GLU A 329 26.52 -4.28 13.60
CA GLU A 329 26.25 -2.89 13.99
C GLU A 329 25.12 -2.84 15.05
N TRP A 330 24.20 -3.80 14.97
CA TRP A 330 23.14 -4.09 15.94
C TRP A 330 23.63 -4.77 17.25
N VAL A 331 24.95 -4.83 17.49
CA VAL A 331 25.56 -5.30 18.76
C VAL A 331 26.17 -4.11 19.51
N ASN A 332 25.27 -3.30 20.08
CA ASN A 332 25.52 -2.09 20.87
C ASN A 332 24.68 -2.13 22.16
N ASP A 333 24.80 -1.12 23.03
CA ASP A 333 24.03 -1.02 24.28
C ASP A 333 22.73 -0.20 24.14
N ASP A 334 22.37 0.25 22.92
CA ASP A 334 21.22 1.11 22.63
C ASP A 334 19.92 0.32 22.41
N HIS A 335 20.02 -0.99 22.12
CA HIS A 335 18.88 -1.88 21.86
C HIS A 335 18.37 -2.63 23.11
N ASP A 336 17.09 -3.01 23.10
CA ASP A 336 16.46 -3.77 24.20
C ASP A 336 17.05 -5.19 24.37
N GLU A 337 16.91 -5.77 25.58
CA GLU A 337 17.45 -7.09 25.91
C GLU A 337 16.96 -8.20 24.96
N VAL A 338 15.69 -8.17 24.54
CA VAL A 338 15.09 -9.16 23.64
C VAL A 338 15.62 -8.98 22.21
N THR A 339 15.94 -7.75 21.79
CA THR A 339 16.63 -7.46 20.51
C THR A 339 18.06 -7.99 20.56
N LEU A 340 18.83 -7.69 21.60
CA LEU A 340 20.20 -8.21 21.73
C LEU A 340 20.25 -9.74 21.83
N LEU A 341 19.28 -10.38 22.48
CA LEU A 341 19.14 -11.85 22.49
C LEU A 341 18.85 -12.40 21.09
N ASN A 342 17.97 -11.75 20.31
CA ASN A 342 17.67 -12.10 18.92
C ASN A 342 18.91 -11.96 18.02
N VAL A 343 19.59 -10.80 18.05
CA VAL A 343 20.80 -10.51 17.27
C VAL A 343 21.93 -11.49 17.62
N CYS A 344 22.16 -11.78 18.91
CA CYS A 344 23.13 -12.80 19.32
C CYS A 344 22.81 -14.17 18.71
N GLN A 345 21.56 -14.64 18.82
CA GLN A 345 21.16 -15.93 18.26
C GLN A 345 21.23 -15.95 16.74
N LEU A 346 20.95 -14.83 16.06
CA LEU A 346 21.13 -14.67 14.61
C LEU A 346 22.59 -14.84 14.21
N LEU A 347 23.53 -14.15 14.86
CA LEU A 347 24.96 -14.28 14.58
C LEU A 347 25.49 -15.71 14.84
N GLY A 348 25.05 -16.35 15.93
CA GLY A 348 25.31 -17.77 16.18
C GLY A 348 24.72 -18.71 15.11
N ASN A 349 23.56 -18.35 14.56
CA ASN A 349 22.85 -19.09 13.53
C ASN A 349 23.39 -18.88 12.11
N ILE A 350 23.96 -17.72 11.80
CA ILE A 350 24.77 -17.48 10.61
C ILE A 350 26.05 -18.32 10.71
N GLY A 351 26.75 -18.21 11.83
CA GLY A 351 27.96 -19.01 12.09
C GLY A 351 29.25 -18.43 11.51
N ASP A 352 29.26 -17.15 11.13
CA ASP A 352 30.44 -16.45 10.65
C ASP A 352 31.51 -16.31 11.75
N LYS A 353 32.79 -16.39 11.35
CA LYS A 353 33.96 -16.27 12.22
C LYS A 353 34.18 -14.85 12.76
N THR A 354 33.85 -13.78 12.01
CA THR A 354 34.15 -12.39 12.43
C THR A 354 33.19 -11.92 13.52
N SER A 355 31.98 -12.49 13.54
CA SER A 355 31.02 -12.39 14.64
C SER A 355 31.59 -12.80 16.02
N LEU A 356 32.69 -13.57 16.09
CA LEU A 356 33.28 -14.03 17.36
C LEU A 356 33.75 -12.86 18.24
N ASP A 357 34.40 -11.86 17.66
CA ASP A 357 34.98 -10.74 18.40
C ASP A 357 33.90 -9.71 18.77
N VAL A 358 32.90 -9.54 17.91
CA VAL A 358 31.70 -8.72 18.16
C VAL A 358 30.90 -9.29 19.34
N LEU A 359 30.57 -10.57 19.32
CA LEU A 359 29.91 -11.27 20.44
C LEU A 359 30.79 -11.31 21.70
N ALA A 360 32.12 -11.23 21.58
CA ALA A 360 33.01 -11.21 22.73
C ALA A 360 32.92 -9.92 23.54
N LYS A 361 32.55 -8.78 22.94
CA LYS A 361 32.31 -7.51 23.65
C LYS A 361 31.22 -7.67 24.72
N LEU A 362 30.16 -8.41 24.39
CA LEU A 362 29.02 -8.65 25.28
C LEU A 362 29.35 -9.49 26.53
N ASN A 363 30.59 -9.98 26.72
CA ASN A 363 30.97 -10.66 27.96
C ASN A 363 30.87 -9.77 29.21
N THR A 364 30.92 -8.45 29.06
CA THR A 364 30.77 -7.46 30.15
C THR A 364 29.41 -6.77 30.19
N HIS A 365 28.51 -7.05 29.23
CA HIS A 365 27.16 -6.46 29.18
C HIS A 365 26.37 -6.71 30.47
N SER A 366 25.51 -5.77 30.87
CA SER A 366 24.81 -5.75 32.18
C SER A 366 23.90 -6.98 32.42
N SER A 367 23.14 -7.40 31.42
CA SER A 367 22.24 -8.56 31.49
C SER A 367 22.99 -9.90 31.55
N LEU A 368 22.59 -10.75 32.51
CA LEU A 368 23.00 -12.16 32.59
C LEU A 368 22.58 -12.97 31.36
N LEU A 369 21.40 -12.69 30.80
CA LEU A 369 20.84 -13.43 29.67
C LEU A 369 21.64 -13.15 28.38
N VAL A 370 21.92 -11.87 28.10
CA VAL A 370 22.76 -11.47 26.96
C VAL A 370 24.17 -12.06 27.10
N ARG A 371 24.79 -11.99 28.29
CA ARG A 371 26.09 -12.65 28.55
C ARG A 371 26.06 -14.16 28.30
N ALA A 372 24.97 -14.85 28.64
CA ALA A 372 24.83 -16.28 28.41
C ALA A 372 24.62 -16.60 26.92
N GLN A 373 23.78 -15.83 26.23
CA GLN A 373 23.43 -16.06 24.84
C GLN A 373 24.58 -15.71 23.87
N ALA A 374 25.36 -14.67 24.15
CA ALA A 374 26.58 -14.38 23.40
C ALA A 374 27.60 -15.54 23.51
N LYS A 375 27.81 -16.08 24.72
CA LYS A 375 28.66 -17.26 24.96
C LYS A 375 28.15 -18.53 24.26
N ASN A 376 26.83 -18.74 24.25
CA ASN A 376 26.19 -19.82 23.50
C ASN A 376 26.46 -19.68 22.00
N SER A 377 26.26 -18.49 21.43
CA SER A 377 26.46 -18.19 20.02
C SER A 377 27.93 -18.34 19.59
N ILE A 378 28.87 -17.86 20.41
CA ILE A 378 30.33 -18.11 20.25
C ILE A 378 30.65 -19.61 20.22
N LYS A 379 30.05 -20.41 21.12
CA LYS A 379 30.20 -21.87 21.14
C LYS A 379 29.62 -22.53 19.88
N GLN A 380 28.48 -22.05 19.38
CA GLN A 380 27.86 -22.53 18.14
C GLN A 380 28.75 -22.26 16.92
N ILE A 381 29.28 -21.03 16.78
CA ILE A 381 30.24 -20.65 15.72
C ILE A 381 31.48 -21.56 15.77
N ARG A 382 32.14 -21.65 16.92
CA ARG A 382 33.36 -22.48 17.10
C ARG A 382 33.12 -23.96 16.77
N ASN A 383 31.98 -24.52 17.20
CA ASN A 383 31.59 -25.89 16.87
C ASN A 383 31.35 -26.10 15.36
N ARG A 384 30.76 -25.12 14.67
CA ARG A 384 30.57 -25.15 13.21
C ARG A 384 31.91 -25.05 12.47
N MET A 385 32.81 -24.15 12.91
CA MET A 385 34.16 -24.02 12.35
C MET A 385 34.97 -25.32 12.50
N ALA A 386 34.94 -25.96 13.68
CA ALA A 386 35.58 -27.24 13.92
C ALA A 386 35.05 -28.35 12.99
N LYS A 387 33.72 -28.44 12.81
CA LYS A 387 33.09 -29.38 11.87
C LYS A 387 33.41 -29.09 10.40
N ARG A 388 33.52 -27.81 10.01
CA ARG A 388 33.98 -27.43 8.66
C ARG A 388 35.43 -27.87 8.43
N ALA A 389 36.30 -27.70 9.44
CA ALA A 389 37.71 -28.10 9.36
C ALA A 389 37.89 -29.63 9.34
N SER A 390 37.16 -30.39 10.15
CA SER A 390 37.23 -31.87 10.16
C SER A 390 36.75 -32.52 8.87
N ASN A 391 35.88 -31.83 8.11
CA ASN A 391 35.25 -32.36 6.91
C ASN A 391 35.94 -31.92 5.61
N GLN A 392 37.01 -31.12 5.68
CA GLN A 392 37.86 -30.87 4.52
C GLN A 392 38.74 -32.11 4.26
N PRO A 393 38.70 -32.73 3.07
CA PRO A 393 39.60 -33.84 2.76
C PRO A 393 41.04 -33.32 2.78
N GLN A 394 41.95 -34.07 3.43
CA GLN A 394 43.38 -33.74 3.42
C GLN A 394 43.89 -33.75 1.98
N ARG A 395 44.12 -32.57 1.40
CA ARG A 395 44.89 -32.42 0.17
C ARG A 395 46.33 -32.83 0.46
N ARG A 396 46.70 -34.03 -0.01
CA ARG A 396 48.06 -34.54 -0.11
C ARG A 396 48.51 -34.46 -1.56
#